data_AF-A0A973PCG6-F1
#
_entry.id   AF-A0A973PCG6-F1
#
_cell.length_a   1.000
_cell.length_b   1.000
_cell.length_c   1.000
_cell.angle_alpha   90.00
_cell.angle_beta   90.00
_cell.angle_gamma   90.00
#
_symmetry.space_group_name_H-M   'P 1'
#
loop_
_entity.id
_entity.type
_entity.pdbx_description
1 polymer ?
#
loop_
_entity_poly.entity_id
_entity_poly.type
_entity_poly.pdbx_seq_one_letter_code
_entity_poly.pdbx_strand_id
1 'polypeptide(L)'
;PVLLLWEVEFFPAAGGNNLDPADRRYRSGYVMDTYDLPGGEADLVPRPGRDIPDKAANLYAGRTVLSPAARPLLSARVLGYLTGAILPAYNAGRTAPLPAAAFADDPEPVLTWYGTHGTDQPIHTLIAVYRHLREHESSNLAQALGGFTEALLMRKLVRQLPIADPLGFPPYQRLAAEVAAAVGSDSTHAPVPLSDFNPIRAGAMRLLQLRIVDNFGVSLDVDVSRIATTTQLRVPGRADWVAMPPRLAQPARMTARWLDGEHELAEMNNLPDSSPVCGWLLPDNLDGGLAVYEASGTLVGTLGATRWDPAPGASGEIANPHLREVVERLRAMGPGGLTAFSARLEDTLDLIEPEEAARHAGMAPLAGRPIAVARMELSLDLMGPPALHQDWNVFRRDLRRTSRQDDDFPLVRFPLRVGDPARLGDGVIGYWVAGEEEFTDATAVLEQAPFMPPTRLTLLLDPRCPVHVTSGVLPGRTLRIPAEHYQDALTGMEIDFFTGPVLAGPGTPALPLPAEPGYAWFWVARDGDAWTRAPLEPGPGAEQTPDILFARDGWLAIRPTSPGAP
;
A
#
# COMPACT_ATOMS: atom_id res chain seq x y z
N PRO A 1 1.67 -31.91 25.85
CA PRO A 1 1.50 -31.31 24.50
C PRO A 1 0.99 -32.41 23.58
N VAL A 2 -0.08 -32.12 22.84
CA VAL A 2 -0.68 -33.08 21.92
C VAL A 2 -0.09 -32.81 20.53
N LEU A 3 0.25 -33.85 19.79
CA LEU A 3 0.76 -33.72 18.42
C LEU A 3 -0.40 -33.88 17.44
N LEU A 4 -0.52 -32.98 16.47
CA LEU A 4 -1.35 -33.15 15.30
C LEU A 4 -0.48 -33.65 14.16
N LEU A 5 -0.76 -34.85 13.66
CA LEU A 5 -0.30 -35.30 12.37
C LEU A 5 -1.33 -34.91 11.33
N TRP A 6 -0.88 -34.33 10.23
CA TRP A 6 -1.74 -33.87 9.15
C TRP A 6 -1.24 -34.43 7.82
N GLU A 7 -2.18 -34.69 6.93
CA GLU A 7 -1.93 -35.08 5.55
C GLU A 7 -2.87 -34.29 4.65
N VAL A 8 -2.30 -33.62 3.66
CA VAL A 8 -3.00 -32.76 2.72
C VAL A 8 -2.56 -33.05 1.30
N GLU A 9 -3.49 -32.89 0.39
CA GLU A 9 -3.26 -32.91 -1.04
C GLU A 9 -3.31 -31.46 -1.54
N PHE A 10 -2.23 -31.01 -2.16
CA PHE A 10 -2.13 -29.67 -2.73
C PHE A 10 -2.20 -29.75 -4.26
N PHE A 11 -3.00 -28.87 -4.83
CA PHE A 11 -3.20 -28.74 -6.27
C PHE A 11 -2.72 -27.35 -6.69
N PRO A 12 -1.57 -27.22 -7.36
CA PRO A 12 -1.09 -25.94 -7.86
C PRO A 12 -2.07 -25.32 -8.87
N ALA A 13 -2.02 -23.99 -9.00
CA ALA A 13 -2.74 -23.28 -10.05
C ALA A 13 -2.29 -23.78 -11.44
N ALA A 14 -3.24 -23.90 -12.36
CA ALA A 14 -2.98 -24.44 -13.69
C ALA A 14 -2.37 -23.39 -14.63
N GLY A 15 -1.40 -23.81 -15.44
CA GLY A 15 -0.80 -23.02 -16.51
C GLY A 15 0.35 -22.14 -16.02
N GLY A 16 1.52 -22.29 -16.65
CA GLY A 16 2.72 -21.49 -16.32
C GLY A 16 3.39 -21.85 -14.99
N ASN A 17 2.94 -22.90 -14.31
CA ASN A 17 3.64 -23.49 -13.18
C ASN A 17 4.88 -24.28 -13.64
N ASN A 18 5.75 -24.66 -12.70
CA ASN A 18 6.96 -25.43 -12.97
C ASN A 18 6.73 -26.95 -13.10
N LEU A 19 5.48 -27.42 -13.10
CA LEU A 19 5.14 -28.82 -13.32
C LEU A 19 4.96 -29.17 -14.80
N ASP A 20 5.07 -28.18 -15.70
CA ASP A 20 5.11 -28.43 -17.15
C ASP A 20 6.30 -29.35 -17.50
N PRO A 21 6.05 -30.54 -18.09
CA PRO A 21 7.11 -31.49 -18.41
C PRO A 21 8.14 -30.98 -19.42
N ALA A 22 7.81 -29.95 -20.22
CA ALA A 22 8.66 -29.47 -21.30
C ALA A 22 9.86 -28.65 -20.80
N ASP A 23 9.64 -27.72 -19.87
CA ASP A 23 10.61 -26.74 -19.40
C ASP A 23 10.88 -26.79 -17.89
N ARG A 24 9.92 -27.30 -17.09
CA ARG A 24 9.99 -27.39 -15.62
C ARG A 24 10.39 -26.08 -14.95
N ARG A 25 9.85 -24.97 -15.45
CA ARG A 25 10.13 -23.61 -14.99
C ARG A 25 8.84 -22.84 -14.85
N TYR A 26 8.80 -21.91 -13.91
CA TYR A 26 7.72 -20.95 -13.84
C TYR A 26 7.81 -19.98 -15.00
N ARG A 27 6.67 -19.69 -15.62
CA ARG A 27 6.54 -18.55 -16.53
C ARG A 27 6.51 -17.27 -15.73
N SER A 28 7.14 -16.20 -16.23
CA SER A 28 7.15 -14.90 -15.56
C SER A 28 5.74 -14.35 -15.30
N GLY A 29 4.77 -14.69 -16.17
CA GLY A 29 3.35 -14.34 -16.01
C GLY A 29 2.53 -15.26 -15.09
N TYR A 30 3.10 -16.31 -14.48
CA TYR A 30 2.33 -17.36 -13.75
C TYR A 30 1.20 -16.82 -12.85
N VAL A 31 1.51 -15.82 -12.01
CA VAL A 31 0.52 -15.20 -11.12
C VAL A 31 -0.41 -14.27 -11.89
N MET A 32 0.13 -13.37 -12.73
CA MET A 32 -0.65 -12.35 -13.46
C MET A 32 -1.62 -12.95 -14.49
N ASP A 33 -1.26 -14.08 -15.10
CA ASP A 33 -2.06 -14.78 -16.11
C ASP A 33 -3.21 -15.58 -15.47
N THR A 34 -3.09 -15.92 -14.19
CA THR A 34 -4.01 -16.80 -13.46
C THR A 34 -4.89 -16.03 -12.49
N TYR A 35 -4.37 -14.96 -11.90
CA TYR A 35 -5.01 -14.17 -10.86
C TYR A 35 -5.08 -12.69 -11.25
N ASP A 36 -6.02 -11.99 -10.63
CA ASP A 36 -6.18 -10.55 -10.73
C ASP A 36 -6.12 -9.91 -9.34
N LEU A 37 -5.83 -8.61 -9.29
CA LEU A 37 -5.91 -7.80 -8.08
C LEU A 37 -7.04 -6.76 -8.25
N PRO A 38 -8.30 -7.11 -7.95
CA PRO A 38 -9.42 -6.18 -8.11
C PRO A 38 -9.26 -4.93 -7.23
N GLY A 39 -9.79 -3.80 -7.69
CA GLY A 39 -9.85 -2.56 -6.90
C GLY A 39 -10.50 -2.78 -5.53
N GLY A 40 -9.96 -2.17 -4.47
CA GLY A 40 -10.44 -2.32 -3.10
C GLY A 40 -10.12 -3.66 -2.41
N GLU A 41 -9.73 -4.69 -3.16
CA GLU A 41 -9.38 -5.99 -2.59
C GLU A 41 -7.92 -6.02 -2.12
N ALA A 42 -7.69 -6.75 -1.02
CA ALA A 42 -6.36 -6.96 -0.44
C ALA A 42 -5.70 -8.26 -0.89
N ASP A 43 -6.48 -9.20 -1.43
CA ASP A 43 -6.06 -10.53 -1.87
C ASP A 43 -6.30 -10.72 -3.37
N LEU A 44 -5.48 -11.57 -3.99
CA LEU A 44 -5.64 -11.93 -5.39
C LEU A 44 -6.83 -12.88 -5.58
N VAL A 45 -7.60 -12.62 -6.63
CA VAL A 45 -8.76 -13.42 -7.03
C VAL A 45 -8.43 -14.18 -8.32
N PRO A 46 -8.77 -15.47 -8.44
CA PRO A 46 -8.64 -16.19 -9.70
C PRO A 46 -9.36 -15.49 -10.86
N ARG A 47 -8.73 -15.44 -12.04
CA ARG A 47 -9.37 -14.96 -13.26
C ARG A 47 -10.46 -15.95 -13.70
N PRO A 48 -11.59 -15.50 -14.25
CA PRO A 48 -12.67 -16.38 -14.70
C PRO A 48 -12.17 -17.53 -15.59
N GLY A 49 -12.46 -18.77 -15.20
CA GLY A 49 -12.04 -19.97 -15.94
C GLY A 49 -10.62 -20.45 -15.63
N ARG A 50 -9.88 -19.77 -14.75
CA ARG A 50 -8.59 -20.21 -14.18
C ARG A 50 -8.70 -20.74 -12.76
N ASP A 51 -9.93 -20.85 -12.25
CA ASP A 51 -10.27 -21.26 -10.88
C ASP A 51 -10.01 -22.74 -10.60
N ILE A 52 -9.74 -23.54 -11.64
CA ILE A 52 -9.58 -24.99 -11.54
C ILE A 52 -8.08 -25.31 -11.39
N PRO A 53 -7.67 -25.90 -10.25
CA PRO A 53 -6.30 -26.32 -10.04
C PRO A 53 -5.85 -27.38 -11.05
N ASP A 54 -4.54 -27.48 -11.25
CA ASP A 54 -3.92 -28.47 -12.14
C ASP A 54 -4.26 -29.91 -11.69
N LYS A 55 -4.15 -30.87 -12.62
CA LYS A 55 -4.39 -32.30 -12.33
C LYS A 55 -3.26 -32.93 -11.51
N ALA A 56 -2.10 -32.29 -11.45
CA ALA A 56 -0.98 -32.75 -10.63
C ALA A 56 -1.29 -32.48 -9.15
N ALA A 57 -1.51 -33.57 -8.41
CA ALA A 57 -1.81 -33.54 -6.98
C ALA A 57 -0.56 -33.91 -6.18
N ASN A 58 -0.15 -33.02 -5.28
CA ASN A 58 1.07 -33.17 -4.49
C ASN A 58 0.68 -33.53 -3.06
N LEU A 59 1.15 -34.67 -2.58
CA LEU A 59 0.86 -35.15 -1.23
C LEU A 59 1.88 -34.61 -0.23
N TYR A 60 1.40 -33.92 0.80
CA TYR A 60 2.23 -33.41 1.87
C TYR A 60 1.72 -33.92 3.21
N ALA A 61 2.65 -34.32 4.07
CA ALA A 61 2.34 -34.74 5.42
C ALA A 61 3.34 -34.14 6.40
N GLY A 62 2.85 -33.83 7.60
CA GLY A 62 3.66 -33.21 8.62
C GLY A 62 3.11 -33.40 10.01
N ARG A 63 3.76 -32.71 10.95
CA ARG A 63 3.41 -32.75 12.37
C ARG A 63 3.46 -31.35 12.94
N THR A 64 2.49 -31.03 13.78
CA THR A 64 2.44 -29.75 14.47
C THR A 64 2.02 -29.96 15.92
N VAL A 65 2.55 -29.15 16.83
CA VAL A 65 2.14 -29.19 18.24
C VAL A 65 0.79 -28.50 18.36
N LEU A 66 -0.24 -29.18 18.88
CA LEU A 66 -1.52 -28.56 19.20
C LEU A 66 -1.42 -27.79 20.52
N SER A 67 -1.99 -26.59 20.53
CA SER A 67 -2.07 -25.72 21.69
C SER A 67 -3.49 -25.20 21.88
N PRO A 68 -3.99 -25.09 23.12
CA PRO A 68 -5.28 -24.46 23.42
C PRO A 68 -5.24 -22.92 23.27
N ALA A 69 -4.09 -22.32 22.92
CA ALA A 69 -3.92 -20.86 22.81
C ALA A 69 -4.82 -20.20 21.75
N ALA A 70 -5.42 -20.97 20.84
CA ALA A 70 -6.37 -20.47 19.85
C ALA A 70 -7.58 -19.75 20.47
N ARG A 71 -8.12 -20.29 21.56
CA ARG A 71 -9.31 -19.76 22.24
C ARG A 71 -9.11 -18.31 22.72
N PRO A 72 -8.15 -18.01 23.63
CA PRO A 72 -7.98 -16.65 24.13
C PRO A 72 -7.70 -15.65 22.99
N LEU A 73 -6.98 -16.07 21.95
CA LEU A 73 -6.69 -15.22 20.80
C LEU A 73 -7.96 -14.90 19.98
N LEU A 74 -8.77 -15.90 19.65
CA LEU A 74 -10.00 -15.70 18.89
C LEU A 74 -11.03 -14.89 19.68
N SER A 75 -11.23 -15.21 20.97
CA SER A 75 -12.11 -14.44 21.85
C SER A 75 -11.66 -12.98 21.96
N ALA A 76 -10.35 -12.72 22.13
CA ALA A 76 -9.82 -11.37 22.21
C ALA A 76 -10.00 -10.59 20.91
N ARG A 77 -9.83 -11.23 19.73
CA ARG A 77 -10.06 -10.59 18.43
C ARG A 77 -11.53 -10.23 18.22
N VAL A 78 -12.44 -11.15 18.53
CA VAL A 78 -13.89 -10.89 18.44
C VAL A 78 -14.29 -9.77 19.39
N LEU A 79 -13.83 -9.79 20.65
CA LEU A 79 -14.07 -8.70 21.60
C LEU A 79 -13.45 -7.37 21.16
N GLY A 80 -12.25 -7.38 20.58
CA GLY A 80 -11.62 -6.18 20.06
C GLY A 80 -12.46 -5.50 18.98
N TYR A 81 -12.99 -6.28 18.03
CA TYR A 81 -13.91 -5.76 17.02
C TYR A 81 -15.21 -5.25 17.64
N LEU A 82 -15.83 -6.03 18.53
CA LEU A 82 -17.05 -5.64 19.22
C LEU A 82 -16.87 -4.36 20.04
N THR A 83 -15.71 -4.16 20.68
CA THR A 83 -15.38 -2.92 21.39
C THR A 83 -15.59 -1.70 20.51
N GLY A 84 -15.07 -1.71 19.28
CA GLY A 84 -15.25 -0.59 18.34
C GLY A 84 -16.68 -0.45 17.84
N ALA A 85 -17.37 -1.57 17.61
CA ALA A 85 -18.68 -1.58 16.96
C ALA A 85 -19.85 -1.28 17.92
N ILE A 86 -19.83 -1.79 19.15
CA ILE A 86 -20.98 -1.74 20.07
C ILE A 86 -20.79 -0.76 21.22
N LEU A 87 -19.55 -0.56 21.70
CA LEU A 87 -19.28 0.24 22.89
C LEU A 87 -19.60 1.73 22.70
N PRO A 88 -19.33 2.37 21.53
CA PRO A 88 -19.74 3.76 21.31
C PRO A 88 -21.26 3.95 21.41
N ALA A 89 -22.02 3.04 20.80
CA ALA A 89 -23.49 3.06 20.86
C ALA A 89 -24.01 2.79 22.28
N TYR A 90 -23.40 1.86 23.01
CA TYR A 90 -23.74 1.59 24.41
C TYR A 90 -23.47 2.81 25.31
N ASN A 91 -22.37 3.53 25.07
CA ASN A 91 -21.99 4.69 25.87
C ASN A 91 -22.72 5.98 25.48
N ALA A 92 -23.42 6.01 24.35
CA ALA A 92 -24.16 7.18 23.90
C ALA A 92 -25.19 7.61 24.96
N GLY A 93 -25.09 8.85 25.44
CA GLY A 93 -26.01 9.44 26.40
C GLY A 93 -25.83 8.98 27.86
N ARG A 94 -24.80 8.17 28.18
CA ARG A 94 -24.48 7.78 29.56
C ARG A 94 -23.62 8.86 30.24
N THR A 95 -23.93 9.19 31.50
CA THR A 95 -23.17 10.14 32.33
C THR A 95 -21.79 9.61 32.73
N ALA A 96 -21.63 8.30 32.79
CA ALA A 96 -20.35 7.63 33.02
C ALA A 96 -20.15 6.55 31.94
N PRO A 97 -19.37 6.82 30.88
CA PRO A 97 -19.12 5.84 29.82
C PRO A 97 -18.27 4.68 30.33
N LEU A 98 -18.61 3.46 29.91
CA LEU A 98 -17.86 2.25 30.23
C LEU A 98 -16.56 2.23 29.40
N PRO A 99 -15.37 2.18 30.03
CA PRO A 99 -14.11 2.12 29.31
C PRO A 99 -13.92 0.77 28.61
N ALA A 100 -13.15 0.75 27.51
CA ALA A 100 -12.89 -0.46 26.73
C ALA A 100 -12.28 -1.60 27.55
N ALA A 101 -11.41 -1.29 28.52
CA ALA A 101 -10.83 -2.29 29.41
C ALA A 101 -11.91 -2.98 30.28
N ALA A 102 -12.85 -2.23 30.84
CA ALA A 102 -13.93 -2.80 31.65
C ALA A 102 -14.91 -3.64 30.81
N PHE A 103 -15.14 -3.24 29.56
CA PHE A 103 -15.90 -4.08 28.61
C PHE A 103 -15.16 -5.38 28.27
N ALA A 104 -13.84 -5.35 28.10
CA ALA A 104 -13.07 -6.55 27.84
C ALA A 104 -13.08 -7.52 29.03
N ASP A 105 -13.10 -7.00 30.27
CA ASP A 105 -13.14 -7.79 31.50
C ASP A 105 -14.51 -8.45 31.74
N ASP A 106 -15.61 -7.69 31.59
CA ASP A 106 -16.98 -8.22 31.68
C ASP A 106 -17.86 -7.71 30.53
N PRO A 107 -17.83 -8.39 29.37
CA PRO A 107 -18.57 -7.93 28.19
C PRO A 107 -20.06 -8.23 28.23
N GLU A 108 -20.51 -9.18 29.06
CA GLU A 108 -21.86 -9.74 28.99
C GLU A 108 -23.00 -8.71 29.14
N PRO A 109 -22.90 -7.69 30.02
CA PRO A 109 -23.92 -6.64 30.11
C PRO A 109 -24.11 -5.86 28.82
N VAL A 110 -23.01 -5.52 28.14
CA VAL A 110 -23.03 -4.76 26.87
C VAL A 110 -23.52 -5.65 25.72
N LEU A 111 -23.07 -6.90 25.66
CA LEU A 111 -23.51 -7.86 24.64
C LEU A 111 -25.02 -8.15 24.75
N THR A 112 -25.54 -8.25 25.98
CA THR A 112 -26.98 -8.45 26.23
C THR A 112 -27.80 -7.22 25.85
N TRP A 113 -27.30 -6.02 26.15
CA TRP A 113 -27.92 -4.77 25.70
C TRP A 113 -27.97 -4.71 24.17
N TYR A 114 -26.86 -5.00 23.48
CA TYR A 114 -26.84 -4.99 22.01
C TYR A 114 -27.76 -6.06 21.43
N GLY A 115 -27.84 -7.23 22.07
CA GLY A 115 -28.78 -8.30 21.71
C GLY A 115 -30.25 -7.86 21.66
N THR A 116 -30.63 -6.84 22.45
CA THR A 116 -32.01 -6.34 22.55
C THR A 116 -32.25 -5.04 21.80
N HIS A 117 -31.22 -4.24 21.55
CA HIS A 117 -31.32 -2.89 20.96
C HIS A 117 -30.68 -2.77 19.57
N GLY A 118 -29.74 -3.66 19.23
CA GLY A 118 -29.02 -3.66 17.96
C GLY A 118 -29.77 -4.42 16.87
N THR A 119 -29.66 -3.94 15.64
CA THR A 119 -30.31 -4.55 14.45
C THR A 119 -29.31 -5.21 13.49
N ASP A 120 -28.00 -5.06 13.73
CA ASP A 120 -26.95 -5.55 12.84
C ASP A 120 -26.73 -7.07 13.00
N GLN A 121 -27.12 -7.82 11.97
CA GLN A 121 -27.06 -9.29 11.97
C GLN A 121 -25.61 -9.85 12.04
N PRO A 122 -24.63 -9.31 11.31
CA PRO A 122 -23.21 -9.63 11.52
C PRO A 122 -22.76 -9.49 12.98
N ILE A 123 -23.11 -8.38 13.65
CA ILE A 123 -22.73 -8.19 15.06
C ILE A 123 -23.40 -9.23 15.96
N HIS A 124 -24.69 -9.54 15.76
CA HIS A 124 -25.37 -10.63 16.49
C HIS A 124 -24.67 -11.97 16.30
N THR A 125 -24.19 -12.26 15.09
CA THR A 125 -23.43 -13.48 14.79
C THR A 125 -22.11 -13.52 15.56
N LEU A 126 -21.36 -12.40 15.61
CA LEU A 126 -20.12 -12.31 16.38
C LEU A 126 -20.34 -12.48 17.90
N ILE A 127 -21.45 -11.93 18.43
CA ILE A 127 -21.85 -12.14 19.82
C ILE A 127 -22.11 -13.64 20.08
N ALA A 128 -22.84 -14.31 19.20
CA ALA A 128 -23.09 -15.75 19.30
C ALA A 128 -21.80 -16.58 19.22
N VAL A 129 -20.89 -16.23 18.31
CA VAL A 129 -19.56 -16.86 18.21
C VAL A 129 -18.77 -16.68 19.50
N TYR A 130 -18.73 -15.47 20.07
CA TYR A 130 -18.04 -15.21 21.33
C TYR A 130 -18.61 -16.07 22.48
N ARG A 131 -19.94 -16.11 22.64
CA ARG A 131 -20.60 -16.94 23.66
C ARG A 131 -20.32 -18.43 23.44
N HIS A 132 -20.39 -18.92 22.21
CA HIS A 132 -20.06 -20.30 21.87
C HIS A 132 -18.61 -20.66 22.24
N LEU A 133 -17.65 -19.78 21.91
CA LEU A 133 -16.23 -19.97 22.24
C LEU A 133 -15.99 -20.03 23.76
N ARG A 134 -16.75 -19.26 24.55
CA ARG A 134 -16.71 -19.30 26.02
C ARG A 134 -17.33 -20.56 26.59
N GLU A 135 -18.52 -20.94 26.13
CA GLU A 135 -19.22 -22.13 26.61
C GLU A 135 -18.45 -23.43 26.32
N HIS A 136 -17.78 -23.50 25.18
CA HIS A 136 -17.07 -24.69 24.70
C HIS A 136 -15.55 -24.57 24.88
N GLU A 137 -15.10 -23.91 25.94
CA GLU A 137 -13.69 -23.56 26.18
C GLU A 137 -12.72 -24.76 26.01
N SER A 138 -13.11 -25.95 26.45
CA SER A 138 -12.28 -27.16 26.40
C SER A 138 -12.26 -27.88 25.05
N SER A 139 -13.09 -27.47 24.09
CA SER A 139 -13.32 -28.18 22.82
C SER A 139 -12.85 -27.43 21.57
N ASN A 140 -12.20 -26.27 21.76
CA ASN A 140 -11.76 -25.40 20.67
C ASN A 140 -10.24 -25.48 20.47
N LEU A 141 -9.81 -25.98 19.31
CA LEU A 141 -8.41 -26.05 18.89
C LEU A 141 -8.24 -25.33 17.55
N ALA A 142 -7.22 -24.49 17.44
CA ALA A 142 -6.78 -23.97 16.14
C ALA A 142 -5.27 -24.03 16.07
N GLN A 143 -4.76 -24.48 14.93
CA GLN A 143 -3.33 -24.56 14.71
C GLN A 143 -2.99 -24.45 13.23
N ALA A 144 -1.87 -23.79 12.92
CA ALA A 144 -1.34 -23.77 11.55
C ALA A 144 -0.79 -25.16 11.19
N LEU A 145 -0.82 -25.53 9.90
CA LEU A 145 -0.15 -26.74 9.40
C LEU A 145 1.37 -26.50 9.36
N GLY A 146 2.01 -26.53 10.54
CA GLY A 146 3.45 -26.29 10.68
C GLY A 146 4.26 -27.32 9.89
N GLY A 147 5.24 -26.85 9.12
CA GLY A 147 6.02 -27.66 8.19
C GLY A 147 5.46 -27.70 6.76
N PHE A 148 4.22 -27.24 6.52
CA PHE A 148 3.61 -27.27 5.18
C PHE A 148 4.34 -26.33 4.21
N THR A 149 4.63 -25.10 4.62
CA THR A 149 5.37 -24.13 3.81
C THR A 149 6.77 -24.64 3.45
N GLU A 150 7.46 -25.26 4.41
CA GLU A 150 8.77 -25.90 4.20
C GLU A 150 8.65 -27.09 3.24
N ALA A 151 7.58 -27.88 3.34
CA ALA A 151 7.34 -29.02 2.48
C ALA A 151 7.15 -28.61 1.01
N LEU A 152 6.52 -27.47 0.75
CA LEU A 152 6.45 -26.87 -0.58
C LEU A 152 7.85 -26.53 -1.14
N LEU A 153 8.84 -26.26 -0.29
CA LEU A 153 10.24 -26.04 -0.68
C LEU A 153 11.08 -27.34 -0.65
N MET A 154 10.43 -28.50 -0.67
CA MET A 154 11.07 -29.82 -0.54
C MET A 154 11.89 -29.96 0.75
N ARG A 155 11.40 -29.40 1.86
CA ARG A 155 12.03 -29.47 3.18
C ARG A 155 11.08 -30.05 4.22
N LYS A 156 11.62 -30.81 5.17
CA LYS A 156 10.88 -31.36 6.31
C LYS A 156 11.46 -30.81 7.60
N LEU A 157 10.60 -30.20 8.41
CA LEU A 157 10.95 -29.78 9.76
C LEU A 157 11.22 -31.00 10.65
N VAL A 158 12.49 -31.21 11.01
CA VAL A 158 12.93 -32.38 11.77
C VAL A 158 14.10 -32.02 12.67
N ARG A 159 14.19 -32.69 13.82
CA ARG A 159 15.37 -32.59 14.68
C ARG A 159 16.56 -33.18 13.93
N GLN A 160 17.60 -32.36 13.74
CA GLN A 160 18.88 -32.81 13.20
C GLN A 160 19.81 -33.22 14.35
N LEU A 161 20.73 -34.14 14.06
CA LEU A 161 21.86 -34.39 14.93
C LEU A 161 22.88 -33.24 14.77
N PRO A 162 23.60 -32.87 15.84
CA PRO A 162 24.72 -31.95 15.72
C PRO A 162 25.72 -32.45 14.68
N ILE A 163 26.23 -31.53 13.84
CA ILE A 163 27.27 -31.84 12.86
C ILE A 163 28.57 -32.04 13.64
N ALA A 164 28.93 -33.30 13.87
CA ALA A 164 30.13 -33.68 14.58
C ALA A 164 30.61 -35.06 14.11
N ASP A 165 31.93 -35.23 14.02
CA ASP A 165 32.55 -36.53 13.77
C ASP A 165 33.53 -36.87 14.93
N PRO A 166 33.02 -37.26 16.11
CA PRO A 166 33.86 -37.47 17.28
C PRO A 166 34.82 -38.67 17.14
N LEU A 167 34.54 -39.58 16.22
CA LEU A 167 35.33 -40.79 15.98
C LEU A 167 36.26 -40.66 14.76
N GLY A 168 36.11 -39.60 13.95
CA GLY A 168 36.92 -39.34 12.78
C GLY A 168 38.38 -39.00 13.10
N PHE A 169 39.27 -39.19 12.12
CA PHE A 169 40.65 -38.70 12.22
C PHE A 169 40.70 -37.17 12.30
N PRO A 170 41.80 -36.57 12.81
CA PRO A 170 41.90 -35.12 13.00
C PRO A 170 41.51 -34.24 11.78
N PRO A 171 41.78 -34.62 10.51
CA PRO A 171 41.32 -33.85 9.36
C PRO A 171 39.78 -33.84 9.21
N TYR A 172 39.11 -34.97 9.45
CA TYR A 172 37.65 -35.08 9.36
C TYR A 172 36.96 -34.37 10.52
N GLN A 173 37.55 -34.43 11.72
CA GLN A 173 37.09 -33.63 12.87
C GLN A 173 37.14 -32.13 12.56
N ARG A 174 38.24 -31.66 11.94
CA ARG A 174 38.38 -30.27 11.53
C ARG A 174 37.35 -29.88 10.47
N LEU A 175 37.16 -30.71 9.45
CA LEU A 175 36.13 -30.50 8.44
C LEU A 175 34.73 -30.45 9.06
N ALA A 176 34.40 -31.38 9.97
CA ALA A 176 33.11 -31.40 10.66
C ALA A 176 32.90 -30.12 11.48
N ALA A 177 33.94 -29.62 12.15
CA ALA A 177 33.89 -28.35 12.88
C ALA A 177 33.70 -27.14 11.95
N GLU A 178 34.37 -27.10 10.80
CA GLU A 178 34.20 -26.07 9.77
C GLU A 178 32.78 -26.08 9.19
N VAL A 179 32.24 -27.26 8.88
CA VAL A 179 30.86 -27.42 8.39
C VAL A 179 29.85 -27.04 9.47
N ALA A 180 30.07 -27.45 10.72
CA ALA A 180 29.21 -27.08 11.84
C ALA A 180 29.17 -25.56 12.05
N ALA A 181 30.34 -24.89 11.98
CA ALA A 181 30.44 -23.45 12.07
C ALA A 181 29.75 -22.74 10.89
N ALA A 182 29.88 -23.28 9.67
CA ALA A 182 29.24 -22.72 8.49
C ALA A 182 27.70 -22.88 8.49
N VAL A 183 27.18 -24.00 9.00
CA VAL A 183 25.73 -24.26 9.09
C VAL A 183 25.09 -23.50 10.26
N GLY A 184 25.80 -23.32 11.37
CA GLY A 184 25.31 -22.59 12.53
C GLY A 184 23.95 -23.11 13.03
N SER A 185 22.98 -22.21 13.16
CA SER A 185 21.62 -22.53 13.64
C SER A 185 20.67 -23.06 12.56
N ASP A 186 21.10 -23.17 11.30
CA ASP A 186 20.21 -23.49 10.17
C ASP A 186 19.93 -25.00 10.01
N SER A 187 20.35 -25.82 10.98
CA SER A 187 20.16 -27.28 11.01
C SER A 187 18.78 -27.72 11.52
N THR A 188 17.71 -27.08 11.04
CA THR A 188 16.33 -27.36 11.48
C THR A 188 15.49 -28.15 10.46
N HIS A 189 16.04 -28.37 9.26
CA HIS A 189 15.33 -28.97 8.14
C HIS A 189 16.12 -30.12 7.53
N ALA A 190 15.42 -31.12 7.00
CA ALA A 190 15.97 -32.13 6.10
C ALA A 190 15.40 -31.95 4.68
N PRO A 191 16.15 -32.22 3.61
CA PRO A 191 15.60 -32.23 2.26
C PRO A 191 14.61 -33.40 2.08
N VAL A 192 13.61 -33.20 1.22
CA VAL A 192 12.65 -34.22 0.77
C VAL A 192 12.71 -34.28 -0.77
N PRO A 193 13.73 -34.94 -1.34
CA PRO A 193 14.04 -34.84 -2.78
C PRO A 193 12.96 -35.39 -3.72
N LEU A 194 12.00 -36.16 -3.19
CA LEU A 194 10.92 -36.80 -3.94
C LEU A 194 9.60 -35.99 -3.93
N SER A 195 9.56 -34.87 -3.22
CA SER A 195 8.41 -33.96 -3.23
C SER A 195 8.53 -32.94 -4.36
N ASP A 196 7.39 -32.41 -4.79
CA ASP A 196 7.37 -31.34 -5.79
C ASP A 196 7.78 -30.00 -5.19
N PHE A 197 8.58 -29.26 -5.96
CA PHE A 197 9.03 -27.92 -5.63
C PHE A 197 7.95 -26.89 -5.98
N ASN A 198 7.37 -26.24 -4.99
CA ASN A 198 6.28 -25.27 -5.14
C ASN A 198 6.55 -23.97 -4.34
N PRO A 199 7.56 -23.17 -4.73
CA PRO A 199 7.91 -21.93 -4.03
C PRO A 199 6.80 -20.87 -4.04
N ILE A 200 5.84 -20.96 -4.97
CA ILE A 200 4.64 -20.11 -5.02
C ILE A 200 3.41 -20.97 -4.70
N ARG A 201 2.89 -20.80 -3.50
CA ARG A 201 1.67 -21.47 -3.02
C ARG A 201 0.45 -20.80 -3.61
N ALA A 202 -0.04 -21.30 -4.73
CA ALA A 202 -1.25 -20.85 -5.41
C ALA A 202 -2.05 -22.06 -5.91
N GLY A 203 -3.38 -22.06 -5.72
CA GLY A 203 -4.26 -23.12 -6.20
C GLY A 203 -5.28 -23.54 -5.15
N ALA A 204 -5.37 -24.84 -4.85
CA ALA A 204 -6.25 -25.35 -3.80
C ALA A 204 -5.59 -26.47 -2.97
N MET A 205 -6.18 -26.77 -1.82
CA MET A 205 -5.76 -27.84 -0.93
C MET A 205 -6.97 -28.65 -0.49
N ARG A 206 -6.80 -29.96 -0.37
CA ARG A 206 -7.76 -30.89 0.23
C ARG A 206 -7.13 -31.53 1.46
N LEU A 207 -7.87 -31.56 2.56
CA LEU A 207 -7.44 -32.23 3.79
C LEU A 207 -7.79 -33.71 3.71
N LEU A 208 -6.79 -34.59 3.88
CA LEU A 208 -6.97 -36.04 3.76
C LEU A 208 -7.05 -36.73 5.12
N GLN A 209 -6.20 -36.32 6.06
CA GLN A 209 -6.15 -36.92 7.38
C GLN A 209 -5.73 -35.90 8.43
N LEU A 210 -6.38 -35.97 9.59
CA LEU A 210 -5.93 -35.34 10.83
C LEU A 210 -5.91 -36.40 11.92
N ARG A 211 -4.76 -36.56 12.57
CA ARG A 211 -4.58 -37.49 13.69
C ARG A 211 -3.99 -36.76 14.88
N ILE A 212 -4.69 -36.82 15.99
CA ILE A 212 -4.28 -36.26 17.25
C ILE A 212 -3.57 -37.36 18.05
N VAL A 213 -2.36 -37.10 18.52
CA VAL A 213 -1.56 -38.05 19.32
C VAL A 213 -1.26 -37.42 20.67
N ASP A 214 -1.71 -38.07 21.74
CA ASP A 214 -1.50 -37.60 23.10
C ASP A 214 -0.05 -37.81 23.59
N ASN A 215 0.20 -37.48 24.86
CA ASN A 215 1.52 -37.63 25.49
C ASN A 215 1.90 -39.08 25.80
N PHE A 216 0.97 -40.03 25.69
CA PHE A 216 1.19 -41.47 25.87
C PHE A 216 1.31 -42.21 24.54
N GLY A 217 1.15 -41.52 23.41
CA GLY A 217 1.20 -42.09 22.07
C GLY A 217 -0.14 -42.65 21.58
N VAL A 218 -1.24 -42.41 22.30
CA VAL A 218 -2.57 -42.83 21.87
C VAL A 218 -3.04 -41.90 20.76
N SER A 219 -3.43 -42.48 19.62
CA SER A 219 -3.90 -41.72 18.47
C SER A 219 -5.42 -41.69 18.35
N LEU A 220 -5.97 -40.52 18.05
CA LEU A 220 -7.35 -40.29 17.66
C LEU A 220 -7.38 -39.71 16.24
N ASP A 221 -7.98 -40.43 15.30
CA ASP A 221 -8.26 -39.89 13.97
C ASP A 221 -9.50 -38.98 14.01
N VAL A 222 -9.36 -37.78 13.48
CA VAL A 222 -10.44 -36.78 13.41
C VAL A 222 -11.22 -36.99 12.12
N ASP A 223 -12.56 -36.93 12.21
CA ASP A 223 -13.42 -37.00 11.04
C ASP A 223 -13.26 -35.75 10.16
N VAL A 224 -12.61 -35.93 9.00
CA VAL A 224 -12.38 -34.89 8.00
C VAL A 224 -13.48 -34.84 6.93
N SER A 225 -14.58 -35.59 7.07
CA SER A 225 -15.72 -35.49 6.13
C SER A 225 -16.53 -34.20 6.32
N ARG A 226 -16.40 -33.55 7.50
CA ARG A 226 -17.13 -32.34 7.89
C ARG A 226 -16.24 -31.10 7.85
N ILE A 227 -15.62 -30.85 6.70
CA ILE A 227 -14.79 -29.65 6.48
C ILE A 227 -15.69 -28.47 6.12
N ALA A 228 -15.42 -27.32 6.73
CA ALA A 228 -15.98 -26.04 6.34
C ALA A 228 -14.86 -25.04 6.12
N THR A 229 -14.99 -24.22 5.07
CA THR A 229 -14.08 -23.12 4.77
C THR A 229 -14.76 -21.79 5.01
N THR A 230 -13.97 -20.74 5.23
CA THR A 230 -14.49 -19.37 5.16
C THR A 230 -14.95 -19.07 3.72
N THR A 231 -15.86 -18.10 3.58
CA THR A 231 -16.40 -17.70 2.27
C THR A 231 -15.30 -17.34 1.27
N GLN A 232 -14.23 -16.67 1.73
CA GLN A 232 -13.10 -16.25 0.91
C GLN A 232 -12.22 -17.42 0.42
N LEU A 233 -12.17 -18.52 1.17
CA LEU A 233 -11.34 -19.69 0.84
C LEU A 233 -12.15 -20.84 0.23
N ARG A 234 -13.39 -20.56 -0.21
CA ARG A 234 -14.27 -21.58 -0.80
C ARG A 234 -13.89 -21.79 -2.27
N VAL A 235 -13.77 -23.04 -2.68
CA VAL A 235 -13.64 -23.40 -4.10
C VAL A 235 -15.04 -23.66 -4.69
N PRO A 236 -15.46 -22.96 -5.76
CA PRO A 236 -16.74 -23.21 -6.41
C PRO A 236 -16.89 -24.67 -6.85
N GLY A 237 -18.03 -25.29 -6.52
CA GLY A 237 -18.32 -26.68 -6.87
C GLY A 237 -17.55 -27.74 -6.08
N ARG A 238 -16.67 -27.37 -5.13
CA ARG A 238 -15.88 -28.30 -4.30
C ARG A 238 -15.87 -27.86 -2.85
N ALA A 239 -16.87 -28.31 -2.07
CA ALA A 239 -17.07 -27.85 -0.69
C ALA A 239 -16.00 -28.34 0.30
N ASP A 240 -15.31 -29.43 0.00
CA ASP A 240 -14.23 -30.03 0.79
C ASP A 240 -12.84 -29.47 0.42
N TRP A 241 -12.77 -28.54 -0.54
CA TRP A 241 -11.53 -27.93 -1.00
C TRP A 241 -11.37 -26.54 -0.42
N VAL A 242 -10.13 -26.23 -0.04
CA VAL A 242 -9.70 -24.93 0.48
C VAL A 242 -8.94 -24.20 -0.61
N ALA A 243 -9.43 -23.04 -1.03
CA ALA A 243 -8.68 -22.19 -1.95
C ALA A 243 -7.41 -21.68 -1.26
N MET A 244 -6.30 -21.69 -2.00
CA MET A 244 -4.99 -21.28 -1.51
C MET A 244 -4.56 -20.05 -2.31
N PRO A 245 -4.83 -18.83 -1.80
CA PRO A 245 -4.43 -17.61 -2.50
C PRO A 245 -2.90 -17.56 -2.65
N PRO A 246 -2.39 -16.98 -3.75
CA PRO A 246 -0.97 -16.93 -4.05
C PRO A 246 -0.14 -16.35 -2.89
N ARG A 247 0.82 -17.11 -2.39
CA ARG A 247 1.81 -16.70 -1.38
C ARG A 247 3.18 -17.27 -1.70
N LEU A 248 4.24 -16.52 -1.41
CA LEU A 248 5.59 -17.06 -1.45
C LEU A 248 5.83 -17.98 -0.24
N ALA A 249 6.36 -19.18 -0.49
CA ALA A 249 6.75 -20.10 0.57
C ALA A 249 8.07 -19.67 1.22
N GLN A 250 8.99 -19.08 0.45
CA GLN A 250 10.14 -18.39 1.01
C GLN A 250 9.70 -17.06 1.61
N PRO A 251 10.15 -16.70 2.84
CA PRO A 251 9.88 -15.39 3.40
C PRO A 251 10.37 -14.27 2.47
N ALA A 252 9.51 -13.28 2.26
CA ALA A 252 9.75 -12.16 1.37
C ALA A 252 9.06 -10.91 1.91
N ARG A 253 9.46 -9.74 1.42
CA ARG A 253 8.84 -8.46 1.78
C ARG A 253 8.64 -7.59 0.54
N MET A 254 7.58 -6.81 0.58
CA MET A 254 7.43 -5.67 -0.30
C MET A 254 8.04 -4.45 0.39
N THR A 255 8.90 -3.75 -0.34
CA THR A 255 9.55 -2.53 0.09
C THR A 255 8.94 -1.38 -0.70
N ALA A 256 8.48 -0.37 0.02
CA ALA A 256 8.03 0.90 -0.52
C ALA A 256 8.71 1.98 0.31
N ARG A 257 9.41 2.90 -0.36
CA ARG A 257 10.28 3.89 0.27
C ARG A 257 10.13 5.23 -0.42
N TRP A 258 10.06 6.29 0.37
CA TRP A 258 10.20 7.65 -0.11
C TRP A 258 11.64 7.87 -0.59
N LEU A 259 11.80 8.37 -1.80
CA LEU A 259 13.08 8.88 -2.29
C LEU A 259 13.15 10.36 -2.02
N ASP A 260 14.35 10.86 -1.83
CA ASP A 260 14.65 12.27 -1.77
C ASP A 260 14.25 12.97 -3.08
N GLY A 261 13.61 14.13 -2.97
CA GLY A 261 13.08 14.88 -4.10
C GLY A 261 14.16 15.56 -4.93
N GLU A 262 15.34 15.83 -4.36
CA GLU A 262 16.46 16.50 -5.05
C GLU A 262 17.46 15.52 -5.66
N HIS A 263 17.54 14.30 -5.11
CA HIS A 263 18.49 13.28 -5.54
C HIS A 263 17.81 12.11 -6.26
N GLU A 264 18.45 11.56 -7.28
CA GLU A 264 17.84 10.51 -8.10
C GLU A 264 17.60 9.18 -7.34
N LEU A 265 18.53 8.82 -6.45
CA LEU A 265 18.63 7.49 -5.83
C LEU A 265 18.63 7.51 -4.30
N ALA A 266 18.71 8.68 -3.67
CA ALA A 266 18.84 8.75 -2.22
C ALA A 266 17.48 8.44 -1.57
N GLU A 267 17.48 7.56 -0.57
CA GLU A 267 16.31 7.32 0.26
C GLU A 267 16.10 8.51 1.20
N MET A 268 14.85 8.94 1.34
CA MET A 268 14.46 9.95 2.32
C MET A 268 14.86 9.48 3.73
N ASN A 269 15.41 10.38 4.53
CA ASN A 269 15.78 10.10 5.91
C ASN A 269 15.11 11.10 6.87
N ASN A 270 15.39 11.00 8.16
CA ASN A 270 14.76 11.83 9.17
C ASN A 270 15.39 13.25 9.29
N LEU A 271 16.32 13.61 8.41
CA LEU A 271 16.86 14.96 8.37
C LEU A 271 15.87 15.88 7.66
N PRO A 272 15.62 17.11 8.15
CA PRO A 272 14.68 18.04 7.55
C PRO A 272 14.95 18.33 6.06
N ASP A 273 16.24 18.34 5.68
CA ASP A 273 16.67 18.64 4.31
C ASP A 273 16.41 17.48 3.33
N SER A 274 16.03 16.29 3.82
CA SER A 274 15.69 15.15 2.98
C SER A 274 14.18 14.99 2.90
N SER A 275 13.58 15.61 1.89
CA SER A 275 12.13 15.61 1.66
C SER A 275 11.78 14.79 0.42
N PRO A 276 10.65 14.07 0.39
CA PRO A 276 10.22 13.37 -0.83
C PRO A 276 9.51 14.28 -1.83
N VAL A 277 9.20 15.52 -1.43
CA VAL A 277 8.43 16.49 -2.22
C VAL A 277 9.38 17.22 -3.18
N CYS A 278 9.14 17.07 -4.48
CA CYS A 278 9.85 17.80 -5.53
C CYS A 278 9.25 19.20 -5.77
N GLY A 279 7.97 19.39 -5.45
CA GLY A 279 7.22 20.63 -5.63
C GLY A 279 5.72 20.41 -5.57
N TRP A 280 4.98 21.44 -5.96
CA TRP A 280 3.53 21.45 -5.86
C TRP A 280 2.87 21.87 -7.16
N LEU A 281 1.69 21.32 -7.40
CA LEU A 281 0.78 21.71 -8.47
C LEU A 281 -0.51 22.19 -7.83
N LEU A 282 -1.01 23.34 -8.27
CA LEU A 282 -2.26 23.91 -7.78
C LEU A 282 -3.16 24.24 -8.97
N PRO A 283 -4.31 23.58 -9.10
CA PRO A 283 -5.31 23.94 -10.11
C PRO A 283 -5.83 25.37 -9.88
N ASP A 284 -5.78 26.18 -10.93
CA ASP A 284 -6.38 27.51 -10.95
C ASP A 284 -7.80 27.43 -11.52
N ASN A 285 -8.79 27.57 -10.63
CA ASN A 285 -10.21 27.48 -10.96
C ASN A 285 -10.73 28.74 -11.69
N LEU A 286 -9.97 29.84 -11.72
CA LEU A 286 -10.38 31.09 -12.36
C LEU A 286 -9.94 31.14 -13.83
N ASP A 287 -8.64 30.89 -14.09
CA ASP A 287 -8.06 31.01 -15.43
C ASP A 287 -7.90 29.66 -16.17
N GLY A 288 -8.18 28.54 -15.50
CA GLY A 288 -8.13 27.20 -16.11
C GLY A 288 -6.72 26.68 -16.39
N GLY A 289 -5.75 27.10 -15.57
CA GLY A 289 -4.34 26.70 -15.63
C GLY A 289 -3.88 25.87 -14.44
N LEU A 290 -2.59 25.51 -14.43
CA LEU A 290 -1.96 24.80 -13.31
C LEU A 290 -0.77 25.60 -12.79
N ALA A 291 -0.90 26.19 -11.61
CA ALA A 291 0.18 26.89 -10.95
C ALA A 291 1.20 25.88 -10.39
N VAL A 292 2.49 26.18 -10.58
CA VAL A 292 3.61 25.31 -10.22
C VAL A 292 4.46 26.00 -9.17
N TYR A 293 4.72 25.30 -8.08
CA TYR A 293 5.50 25.78 -6.95
C TYR A 293 6.71 24.89 -6.69
N GLU A 294 7.80 25.47 -6.22
CA GLU A 294 8.92 24.71 -5.67
C GLU A 294 8.55 24.01 -4.36
N ALA A 295 9.37 23.05 -3.91
CA ALA A 295 9.14 22.33 -2.65
C ALA A 295 8.90 23.25 -1.44
N SER A 296 9.53 24.44 -1.43
CA SER A 296 9.36 25.48 -0.40
C SER A 296 7.98 26.16 -0.35
N GLY A 297 7.13 25.96 -1.37
CA GLY A 297 5.87 26.69 -1.53
C GLY A 297 6.01 28.02 -2.29
N THR A 298 7.17 28.29 -2.89
CA THR A 298 7.40 29.49 -3.73
C THR A 298 6.83 29.29 -5.13
N LEU A 299 6.01 30.23 -5.61
CA LEU A 299 5.42 30.19 -6.95
C LEU A 299 6.49 30.40 -8.03
N VAL A 300 6.57 29.47 -8.98
CA VAL A 300 7.51 29.54 -10.13
C VAL A 300 6.82 30.14 -11.35
N GLY A 301 5.58 29.72 -11.60
CA GLY A 301 4.78 30.15 -12.74
C GLY A 301 3.55 29.29 -12.94
N THR A 302 2.77 29.62 -13.97
CA THR A 302 1.52 28.95 -14.29
C THR A 302 1.61 28.32 -15.67
N LEU A 303 1.28 27.02 -15.74
CA LEU A 303 1.11 26.31 -16.98
C LEU A 303 -0.33 26.52 -17.49
N GLY A 304 -0.48 27.42 -18.46
CA GLY A 304 -1.73 27.60 -19.19
C GLY A 304 -1.84 26.64 -20.37
N ALA A 305 -3.02 26.59 -20.98
CA ALA A 305 -3.32 25.70 -22.10
C ALA A 305 -2.36 25.84 -23.30
N THR A 306 -1.85 27.05 -23.56
CA THR A 306 -1.02 27.33 -24.75
C THR A 306 0.38 27.85 -24.44
N ARG A 307 0.65 28.31 -23.22
CA ARG A 307 1.93 28.91 -22.85
C ARG A 307 2.24 28.73 -21.37
N TRP A 308 3.54 28.75 -21.07
CA TRP A 308 4.08 28.88 -19.73
C TRP A 308 4.23 30.36 -19.39
N ASP A 309 3.61 30.79 -18.29
CA ASP A 309 3.68 32.17 -17.80
C ASP A 309 4.47 32.20 -16.49
N PRO A 310 5.70 32.76 -16.47
CA PRO A 310 6.48 32.91 -15.25
C PRO A 310 5.74 33.75 -14.20
N ALA A 311 5.94 33.43 -12.93
CA ALA A 311 5.38 34.21 -11.84
C ALA A 311 5.91 35.66 -11.85
N PRO A 312 5.13 36.64 -11.38
CA PRO A 312 5.56 38.02 -11.27
C PRO A 312 6.88 38.17 -10.51
N GLY A 313 7.94 38.60 -11.20
CA GLY A 313 9.27 38.79 -10.61
C GLY A 313 10.13 37.52 -10.50
N ALA A 314 9.64 36.36 -10.94
CA ALA A 314 10.40 35.12 -11.00
C ALA A 314 11.10 34.93 -12.36
N SER A 315 12.15 34.10 -12.38
CA SER A 315 12.81 33.68 -13.63
C SER A 315 11.93 32.73 -14.46
N GLY A 316 10.98 32.04 -13.82
CA GLY A 316 10.21 30.96 -14.41
C GLY A 316 11.00 29.66 -14.60
N GLU A 317 12.23 29.57 -14.07
CA GLU A 317 13.05 28.36 -14.14
C GLU A 317 12.72 27.42 -12.98
N ILE A 318 12.35 26.18 -13.31
CA ILE A 318 12.11 25.13 -12.31
C ILE A 318 13.45 24.50 -11.96
N ALA A 319 13.95 24.66 -10.73
CA ALA A 319 15.24 24.12 -10.30
C ALA A 319 15.24 22.58 -10.20
N ASN A 320 14.20 22.00 -9.60
CA ASN A 320 14.09 20.56 -9.36
C ASN A 320 13.89 19.79 -10.70
N PRO A 321 14.75 18.81 -11.04
CA PRO A 321 14.68 18.12 -12.32
C PRO A 321 13.42 17.28 -12.48
N HIS A 322 12.92 16.68 -11.39
CA HIS A 322 11.74 15.82 -11.42
C HIS A 322 10.45 16.64 -11.56
N LEU A 323 10.37 17.78 -10.87
CA LEU A 323 9.25 18.72 -11.08
C LEU A 323 9.25 19.27 -12.51
N ARG A 324 10.42 19.64 -13.03
CA ARG A 324 10.57 20.11 -14.41
C ARG A 324 10.09 19.06 -15.41
N GLU A 325 10.47 17.80 -15.20
CA GLU A 325 10.04 16.67 -16.03
C GLU A 325 8.51 16.50 -16.01
N VAL A 326 7.86 16.62 -14.84
CA VAL A 326 6.39 16.59 -14.72
C VAL A 326 5.75 17.73 -15.53
N VAL A 327 6.24 18.95 -15.39
CA VAL A 327 5.70 20.11 -16.13
C VAL A 327 5.86 19.96 -17.64
N GLU A 328 7.01 19.46 -18.12
CA GLU A 328 7.22 19.19 -19.54
C GLU A 328 6.29 18.09 -20.08
N ARG A 329 6.04 17.02 -19.28
CA ARG A 329 5.06 15.98 -19.65
C ARG A 329 3.65 16.54 -19.75
N LEU A 330 3.23 17.38 -18.81
CA LEU A 330 1.93 18.06 -18.83
C LEU A 330 1.80 18.99 -20.04
N ARG A 331 2.86 19.75 -20.35
CA ARG A 331 2.92 20.61 -21.52
C ARG A 331 2.83 19.82 -22.84
N ALA A 332 3.45 18.64 -22.90
CA ALA A 332 3.44 17.77 -24.07
C ALA A 332 2.05 17.19 -24.41
N MET A 333 1.12 17.14 -23.43
CA MET A 333 -0.28 16.72 -23.67
C MET A 333 -1.05 17.70 -24.58
N GLY A 334 -0.56 18.94 -24.71
CA GLY A 334 -1.21 20.02 -25.44
C GLY A 334 -2.46 20.57 -24.75
N PRO A 335 -3.10 21.61 -25.32
CA PRO A 335 -4.18 22.35 -24.68
C PRO A 335 -5.37 21.48 -24.24
N GLY A 336 -5.88 20.65 -25.16
CA GLY A 336 -7.02 19.78 -24.88
C GLY A 336 -6.70 18.65 -23.90
N GLY A 337 -5.48 18.13 -23.94
CA GLY A 337 -5.00 17.12 -23.00
C GLY A 337 -4.86 17.68 -21.60
N LEU A 338 -4.30 18.89 -21.45
CA LEU A 338 -4.18 19.56 -20.16
C LEU A 338 -5.55 19.86 -19.53
N THR A 339 -6.51 20.37 -20.31
CA THR A 339 -7.89 20.59 -19.80
C THR A 339 -8.54 19.28 -19.33
N ALA A 340 -8.40 18.20 -20.10
CA ALA A 340 -8.94 16.89 -19.71
C ALA A 340 -8.23 16.31 -18.48
N PHE A 341 -6.93 16.57 -18.34
CA PHE A 341 -6.13 16.16 -17.18
C PHE A 341 -6.55 16.92 -15.92
N SER A 342 -6.70 18.25 -15.99
CA SER A 342 -7.16 19.07 -14.85
C SER A 342 -8.54 18.63 -14.36
N ALA A 343 -9.49 18.38 -15.28
CA ALA A 343 -10.81 17.87 -14.91
C ALA A 343 -10.72 16.50 -14.18
N ARG A 344 -9.85 15.59 -14.66
CA ARG A 344 -9.61 14.31 -14.00
C ARG A 344 -8.97 14.48 -12.62
N LEU A 345 -8.05 15.43 -12.46
CA LEU A 345 -7.43 15.73 -11.18
C LEU A 345 -8.48 16.19 -10.16
N GLU A 346 -9.36 17.10 -10.55
CA GLU A 346 -10.47 17.59 -9.72
C GLU A 346 -11.40 16.45 -9.31
N ASP A 347 -11.88 15.64 -10.27
CA ASP A 347 -12.73 14.47 -10.00
C ASP A 347 -12.07 13.50 -9.01
N THR A 348 -10.75 13.32 -9.10
CA THR A 348 -10.02 12.41 -8.20
C THR A 348 -9.81 13.03 -6.82
N LEU A 349 -9.52 14.33 -6.75
CA LEU A 349 -9.38 15.06 -5.50
C LEU A 349 -10.68 15.05 -4.70
N ASP A 350 -11.84 15.14 -5.34
CA ASP A 350 -13.15 15.04 -4.69
C ASP A 350 -13.38 13.71 -3.96
N LEU A 351 -12.67 12.65 -4.36
CA LEU A 351 -12.71 11.34 -3.69
C LEU A 351 -11.74 11.24 -2.50
N ILE A 352 -10.82 12.20 -2.35
CA ILE A 352 -9.77 12.20 -1.31
C ILE A 352 -10.19 13.11 -0.16
N GLU A 353 -10.54 12.54 1.00
CA GLU A 353 -10.87 13.29 2.21
C GLU A 353 -9.73 13.26 3.24
N PRO A 354 -8.92 14.34 3.37
CA PRO A 354 -7.87 14.40 4.39
C PRO A 354 -8.46 14.65 5.78
N GLU A 355 -7.92 13.97 6.80
CA GLU A 355 -8.35 14.12 8.22
C GLU A 355 -8.30 15.59 8.71
N GLU A 356 -7.43 16.41 8.12
CA GLU A 356 -7.26 17.83 8.46
C GLU A 356 -7.89 18.81 7.45
N ALA A 357 -8.86 18.38 6.65
CA ALA A 357 -9.50 19.21 5.60
C ALA A 357 -9.97 20.59 6.12
N ALA A 358 -10.47 20.65 7.35
CA ALA A 358 -11.01 21.87 7.96
C ALA A 358 -9.96 22.98 8.18
N ARG A 359 -8.66 22.67 8.28
CA ARG A 359 -7.63 23.67 8.58
C ARG A 359 -7.26 24.58 7.39
N HIS A 360 -7.59 24.16 6.16
CA HIS A 360 -7.24 24.89 4.93
C HIS A 360 -8.47 25.18 4.05
N ALA A 361 -9.68 25.17 4.64
CA ALA A 361 -10.93 25.33 3.91
C ALA A 361 -11.11 26.72 3.26
N GLY A 362 -10.38 27.75 3.72
CA GLY A 362 -10.52 29.12 3.21
C GLY A 362 -9.97 29.36 1.81
N MET A 363 -8.95 28.60 1.36
CA MET A 363 -8.35 28.79 0.02
C MET A 363 -9.02 27.94 -1.07
N ALA A 364 -9.63 26.82 -0.70
CA ALA A 364 -10.22 25.83 -1.62
C ALA A 364 -11.29 26.38 -2.60
N PRO A 365 -12.06 27.43 -2.28
CA PRO A 365 -13.01 28.00 -3.23
C PRO A 365 -12.35 28.83 -4.33
N LEU A 366 -11.19 29.44 -4.06
CA LEU A 366 -10.52 30.39 -4.97
C LEU A 366 -9.43 29.72 -5.81
N ALA A 367 -8.70 28.78 -5.21
CA ALA A 367 -7.81 27.87 -5.93
C ALA A 367 -8.10 26.44 -5.48
N GLY A 368 -7.84 25.48 -6.36
CA GLY A 368 -8.04 24.07 -6.05
C GLY A 368 -7.20 23.59 -4.86
N ARG A 369 -7.14 22.27 -4.65
CA ARG A 369 -6.30 21.71 -3.57
C ARG A 369 -4.86 21.57 -4.04
N PRO A 370 -3.86 21.92 -3.19
CA PRO A 370 -2.46 21.67 -3.51
C PRO A 370 -2.17 20.18 -3.66
N ILE A 371 -1.52 19.82 -4.76
CA ILE A 371 -1.09 18.46 -5.10
C ILE A 371 0.43 18.39 -4.93
N ALA A 372 0.90 17.46 -4.10
CA ALA A 372 2.33 17.18 -3.96
C ALA A 372 2.83 16.38 -5.16
N VAL A 373 3.97 16.78 -5.71
CA VAL A 373 4.79 15.94 -6.59
C VAL A 373 5.83 15.24 -5.72
N ALA A 374 5.76 13.93 -5.56
CA ALA A 374 6.64 13.18 -4.67
C ALA A 374 7.29 11.95 -5.32
N ARG A 375 8.44 11.51 -4.79
CA ARG A 375 9.22 10.40 -5.36
C ARG A 375 9.18 9.15 -4.48
N MET A 376 8.91 7.99 -5.08
CA MET A 376 8.87 6.70 -4.37
C MET A 376 9.60 5.61 -5.13
N GLU A 377 10.14 4.63 -4.41
CA GLU A 377 10.70 3.39 -4.95
C GLU A 377 9.97 2.17 -4.40
N LEU A 378 9.72 1.19 -5.27
CA LEU A 378 9.04 -0.07 -4.98
C LEU A 378 9.92 -1.27 -5.37
N SER A 379 10.12 -2.21 -4.45
CA SER A 379 10.77 -3.48 -4.73
C SER A 379 10.10 -4.65 -4.01
N LEU A 380 10.43 -5.86 -4.45
CA LEU A 380 10.08 -7.10 -3.78
C LEU A 380 11.39 -7.82 -3.44
N ASP A 381 11.64 -8.06 -2.15
CA ASP A 381 12.88 -8.69 -1.69
C ASP A 381 12.61 -10.07 -1.08
N LEU A 382 13.41 -11.08 -1.44
CA LEU A 382 13.44 -12.37 -0.75
C LEU A 382 14.34 -12.28 0.51
N MET A 383 13.99 -13.04 1.54
CA MET A 383 14.87 -13.24 2.70
C MET A 383 16.00 -14.21 2.31
N GLY A 384 17.10 -13.64 1.84
CA GLY A 384 18.28 -14.39 1.37
C GLY A 384 18.15 -14.84 -0.10
N PRO A 385 19.05 -15.73 -0.56
CA PRO A 385 19.03 -16.22 -1.93
C PRO A 385 17.76 -17.05 -2.24
N PRO A 386 17.37 -17.18 -3.51
CA PRO A 386 16.22 -18.01 -3.90
C PRO A 386 16.26 -19.42 -3.31
N ALA A 387 15.09 -19.91 -2.92
CA ALA A 387 14.88 -21.31 -2.56
C ALA A 387 15.23 -22.21 -3.75
N LEU A 388 15.75 -23.41 -3.44
CA LEU A 388 16.33 -24.27 -4.46
C LEU A 388 15.61 -25.59 -4.53
N HIS A 389 15.51 -26.11 -5.75
CA HIS A 389 14.95 -27.42 -6.02
C HIS A 389 15.89 -28.52 -5.49
N GLN A 390 15.39 -29.29 -4.50
CA GLN A 390 16.18 -30.29 -3.75
C GLN A 390 16.21 -31.69 -4.41
N ASP A 391 15.78 -31.84 -5.66
CA ASP A 391 15.74 -33.15 -6.32
C ASP A 391 17.15 -33.71 -6.57
N TRP A 392 17.31 -35.03 -6.48
CA TRP A 392 18.62 -35.68 -6.63
C TRP A 392 19.23 -35.52 -8.03
N ASN A 393 18.42 -35.48 -9.09
CA ASN A 393 18.92 -35.24 -10.45
C ASN A 393 19.29 -33.78 -10.65
N VAL A 394 18.50 -32.86 -10.09
CA VAL A 394 18.83 -31.44 -10.06
C VAL A 394 20.15 -31.21 -9.32
N PHE A 395 20.28 -31.70 -8.09
CA PHE A 395 21.49 -31.58 -7.29
C PHE A 395 22.73 -32.13 -8.03
N ARG A 396 22.61 -33.31 -8.65
CA ARG A 396 23.72 -33.89 -9.46
C ARG A 396 24.13 -33.01 -10.64
N ARG A 397 23.20 -32.29 -11.26
CA ARG A 397 23.49 -31.32 -12.32
C ARG A 397 24.12 -30.06 -11.74
N ASP A 398 23.61 -29.57 -10.61
CA ASP A 398 24.10 -28.38 -9.91
C ASP A 398 25.58 -28.49 -9.54
N LEU A 399 26.04 -29.68 -9.14
CA LEU A 399 27.46 -29.95 -8.89
C LEU A 399 28.38 -29.73 -10.11
N ARG A 400 27.82 -29.65 -11.32
CA ARG A 400 28.57 -29.46 -12.58
C ARG A 400 28.38 -28.07 -13.20
N ARG A 401 27.54 -27.22 -12.63
CA ARG A 401 27.28 -25.86 -13.11
C ARG A 401 27.60 -24.82 -12.04
N THR A 402 27.61 -23.55 -12.42
CA THR A 402 27.96 -22.42 -11.55
C THR A 402 26.76 -21.83 -10.81
N SER A 403 25.53 -22.21 -11.18
CA SER A 403 24.29 -21.77 -10.54
C SER A 403 23.45 -22.96 -10.08
N ARG A 404 22.56 -22.76 -9.10
CA ARG A 404 21.66 -23.79 -8.59
C ARG A 404 20.24 -23.59 -9.13
N GLN A 405 19.44 -24.65 -9.18
CA GLN A 405 18.09 -24.56 -9.75
C GLN A 405 17.10 -23.94 -8.76
N ASP A 406 16.32 -22.99 -9.24
CA ASP A 406 15.16 -22.40 -8.56
C ASP A 406 13.90 -22.40 -9.45
N ASP A 407 13.91 -23.12 -10.57
CA ASP A 407 12.81 -23.18 -11.55
C ASP A 407 12.31 -21.80 -12.00
N ASP A 408 13.18 -20.80 -12.01
CA ASP A 408 12.88 -19.42 -12.42
C ASP A 408 11.76 -18.75 -11.60
N PHE A 409 11.40 -19.28 -10.42
CA PHE A 409 10.38 -18.66 -9.56
C PHE A 409 10.69 -17.19 -9.17
N PRO A 410 11.96 -16.74 -9.02
CA PRO A 410 12.26 -15.34 -8.72
C PRO A 410 11.96 -14.38 -9.87
N LEU A 411 11.71 -14.90 -11.08
CA LEU A 411 11.33 -14.12 -12.26
C LEU A 411 9.81 -14.00 -12.42
N VAL A 412 9.02 -14.63 -11.54
CA VAL A 412 7.57 -14.49 -11.55
C VAL A 412 7.18 -13.09 -11.10
N ARG A 413 6.38 -12.43 -11.93
CA ARG A 413 5.87 -11.09 -11.71
C ARG A 413 4.61 -11.16 -10.85
N PHE A 414 4.57 -10.29 -9.86
CA PHE A 414 3.45 -10.10 -8.95
C PHE A 414 2.83 -8.73 -9.20
N PRO A 415 1.50 -8.60 -9.04
CA PRO A 415 0.83 -7.32 -9.18
C PRO A 415 1.19 -6.41 -8.00
N LEU A 416 1.39 -5.12 -8.25
CA LEU A 416 1.52 -4.07 -7.25
C LEU A 416 0.53 -2.95 -7.58
N ARG A 417 -0.29 -2.54 -6.63
CA ARG A 417 -1.15 -1.36 -6.74
C ARG A 417 -0.66 -0.28 -5.78
N VAL A 418 -0.55 0.95 -6.28
CA VAL A 418 -0.14 2.14 -5.53
C VAL A 418 -1.32 3.10 -5.48
N GLY A 419 -1.80 3.34 -4.27
CA GLY A 419 -3.08 3.98 -4.03
C GLY A 419 -4.25 3.00 -4.03
N ASP A 420 -5.35 3.41 -3.43
CA ASP A 420 -6.61 2.68 -3.48
C ASP A 420 -7.79 3.66 -3.41
N PRO A 421 -8.33 4.10 -4.55
CA PRO A 421 -9.42 5.08 -4.57
C PRO A 421 -10.70 4.62 -3.86
N ALA A 422 -10.88 3.31 -3.66
CA ALA A 422 -12.01 2.77 -2.92
C ALA A 422 -11.81 2.86 -1.39
N ARG A 423 -10.59 3.16 -0.93
CA ARG A 423 -10.23 3.27 0.48
C ARG A 423 -10.28 4.73 0.90
N LEU A 424 -11.15 5.02 1.88
CA LEU A 424 -11.19 6.34 2.53
C LEU A 424 -9.82 6.68 3.11
N GLY A 425 -9.32 7.87 2.76
CA GLY A 425 -8.06 8.42 3.24
C GLY A 425 -6.82 8.01 2.45
N ASP A 426 -6.92 7.34 1.30
CA ASP A 426 -5.77 7.23 0.39
C ASP A 426 -5.58 8.54 -0.40
N GLY A 427 -4.35 9.07 -0.42
CA GLY A 427 -4.03 10.37 -1.02
C GLY A 427 -3.59 10.32 -2.47
N VAL A 428 -3.40 9.15 -3.07
CA VAL A 428 -2.77 9.04 -4.40
C VAL A 428 -3.79 9.38 -5.49
N ILE A 429 -3.41 10.32 -6.35
CA ILE A 429 -4.17 10.69 -7.55
C ILE A 429 -3.71 9.80 -8.72
N GLY A 430 -2.40 9.70 -8.90
CA GLY A 430 -1.77 8.88 -9.92
C GLY A 430 -0.27 9.12 -9.94
N TYR A 431 0.43 8.56 -10.92
CA TYR A 431 1.88 8.61 -10.95
C TYR A 431 2.42 8.36 -12.35
N TRP A 432 3.69 8.73 -12.55
CA TRP A 432 4.47 8.29 -13.68
C TRP A 432 5.48 7.23 -13.25
N VAL A 433 5.62 6.19 -14.06
CA VAL A 433 6.69 5.19 -13.91
C VAL A 433 7.96 5.73 -14.57
N ALA A 434 9.11 5.58 -13.89
CA ALA A 434 10.39 6.04 -14.43
C ALA A 434 10.70 5.36 -15.77
N GLY A 435 10.95 6.18 -16.80
CA GLY A 435 11.18 5.72 -18.18
C GLY A 435 9.92 5.61 -19.04
N GLU A 436 8.72 5.80 -18.47
CA GLU A 436 7.46 5.86 -19.20
C GLU A 436 6.96 7.31 -19.27
N GLU A 437 6.33 7.68 -20.39
CA GLU A 437 5.77 9.03 -20.61
C GLU A 437 4.30 9.14 -20.17
N GLU A 438 3.57 8.02 -20.23
CA GLU A 438 2.14 7.96 -19.92
C GLU A 438 1.87 8.16 -18.43
N PHE A 439 0.82 8.92 -18.11
CA PHE A 439 0.35 9.08 -16.73
C PHE A 439 -0.51 7.88 -16.35
N THR A 440 -0.19 7.28 -15.20
CA THR A 440 -0.84 6.08 -14.70
C THR A 440 -1.76 6.43 -13.53
N ASP A 441 -3.05 6.10 -13.67
CA ASP A 441 -4.03 6.31 -12.60
C ASP A 441 -3.76 5.38 -11.40
N ALA A 442 -4.17 5.78 -10.19
CA ALA A 442 -3.98 5.00 -8.95
C ALA A 442 -4.65 3.60 -8.96
N THR A 443 -5.56 3.34 -9.90
CA THR A 443 -6.21 2.02 -10.06
C THR A 443 -5.37 1.02 -10.84
N ALA A 444 -4.32 1.47 -11.53
CA ALA A 444 -3.49 0.61 -12.36
C ALA A 444 -2.66 -0.37 -11.52
N VAL A 445 -2.38 -1.51 -12.14
CA VAL A 445 -1.57 -2.59 -11.55
C VAL A 445 -0.21 -2.60 -12.22
N LEU A 446 0.82 -2.30 -11.43
CA LEU A 446 2.23 -2.46 -11.80
C LEU A 446 2.66 -3.93 -11.65
N GLU A 447 3.74 -4.29 -12.34
CA GLU A 447 4.34 -5.61 -12.25
C GLU A 447 5.71 -5.53 -11.59
N GLN A 448 5.96 -6.39 -10.59
CA GLN A 448 7.26 -6.47 -9.93
C GLN A 448 7.62 -7.92 -9.61
N ALA A 449 8.90 -8.28 -9.74
CA ALA A 449 9.42 -9.59 -9.41
C ALA A 449 10.61 -9.46 -8.44
N PRO A 450 10.91 -10.50 -7.64
CA PRO A 450 12.05 -10.47 -6.75
C PRO A 450 13.41 -10.12 -7.40
N PHE A 451 13.59 -10.52 -8.66
CA PHE A 451 14.84 -10.32 -9.41
C PHE A 451 14.75 -9.19 -10.45
N MET A 452 13.70 -8.39 -10.39
CA MET A 452 13.58 -7.16 -11.19
C MET A 452 14.19 -5.97 -10.44
N PRO A 453 14.74 -4.97 -11.16
CA PRO A 453 15.15 -3.72 -10.54
C PRO A 453 13.96 -3.03 -9.83
N PRO A 454 14.23 -2.22 -8.79
CA PRO A 454 13.20 -1.43 -8.15
C PRO A 454 12.50 -0.49 -9.15
N THR A 455 11.17 -0.38 -9.01
CA THR A 455 10.34 0.52 -9.81
C THR A 455 10.28 1.87 -9.13
N ARG A 456 10.70 2.93 -9.83
CA ARG A 456 10.64 4.31 -9.31
C ARG A 456 9.45 5.04 -9.89
N LEU A 457 8.77 5.79 -9.04
CA LEU A 457 7.55 6.51 -9.36
C LEU A 457 7.69 7.99 -9.01
N THR A 458 7.12 8.84 -9.84
CA THR A 458 6.83 10.25 -9.52
C THR A 458 5.33 10.38 -9.34
N LEU A 459 4.88 10.54 -8.10
CA LEU A 459 3.48 10.52 -7.70
C LEU A 459 2.89 11.93 -7.64
N LEU A 460 1.62 12.02 -7.98
CA LEU A 460 0.72 13.11 -7.62
C LEU A 460 -0.19 12.66 -6.49
N LEU A 461 -0.17 13.38 -5.38
CA LEU A 461 -0.94 13.00 -4.19
C LEU A 461 -1.27 14.19 -3.28
N ASP A 462 -2.28 14.03 -2.43
CA ASP A 462 -2.50 14.94 -1.29
C ASP A 462 -1.57 14.55 -0.12
N PRO A 463 -0.60 15.41 0.27
CA PRO A 463 0.43 15.04 1.24
C PRO A 463 -0.11 14.77 2.65
N ARG A 464 -1.35 15.19 2.93
CA ARG A 464 -2.00 15.02 4.24
C ARG A 464 -2.54 13.61 4.44
N CYS A 465 -2.71 12.87 3.34
CA CYS A 465 -3.26 11.52 3.34
C CYS A 465 -2.14 10.47 3.27
N PRO A 466 -2.32 9.28 3.88
CA PRO A 466 -1.45 8.15 3.64
C PRO A 466 -1.52 7.63 2.19
N VAL A 467 -0.45 6.95 1.79
CA VAL A 467 -0.33 6.17 0.55
C VAL A 467 -0.33 4.69 0.89
N HIS A 468 -1.24 3.92 0.28
CA HIS A 468 -1.28 2.48 0.43
C HIS A 468 -0.65 1.78 -0.78
N VAL A 469 0.21 0.80 -0.51
CA VAL A 469 0.76 -0.09 -1.53
C VAL A 469 0.33 -1.51 -1.20
N THR A 470 -0.22 -2.22 -2.19
CA THR A 470 -0.74 -3.59 -2.03
C THR A 470 -0.27 -4.50 -3.16
N SER A 471 -0.11 -5.79 -2.87
CA SER A 471 0.35 -6.79 -3.86
C SER A 471 -0.54 -8.03 -3.97
N GLY A 472 -1.46 -8.23 -3.02
CA GLY A 472 -2.24 -9.46 -2.92
C GLY A 472 -1.46 -10.71 -2.49
N VAL A 473 -0.12 -10.65 -2.36
CA VAL A 473 0.76 -11.78 -2.03
C VAL A 473 1.58 -11.54 -0.77
N LEU A 474 2.03 -10.30 -0.57
CA LEU A 474 2.80 -9.86 0.59
C LEU A 474 2.02 -8.81 1.40
N PRO A 475 2.29 -8.67 2.71
CA PRO A 475 1.64 -7.65 3.51
C PRO A 475 1.74 -6.25 2.89
N GLY A 476 0.60 -5.54 2.85
CA GLY A 476 0.53 -4.17 2.35
C GLY A 476 1.40 -3.20 3.14
N ARG A 477 1.77 -2.09 2.52
CA ARG A 477 2.51 -0.99 3.13
C ARG A 477 1.65 0.26 3.16
N THR A 478 1.76 1.02 4.24
CA THR A 478 1.18 2.36 4.35
C THR A 478 2.32 3.32 4.65
N LEU A 479 2.43 4.37 3.83
CA LEU A 479 3.41 5.44 4.00
C LEU A 479 2.68 6.76 4.22
N ARG A 480 3.29 7.68 4.96
CA ARG A 480 2.86 9.08 5.07
C ARG A 480 4.06 9.96 4.80
N ILE A 481 3.83 11.13 4.23
CA ILE A 481 4.82 12.20 4.22
C ILE A 481 4.75 12.87 5.60
N PRO A 482 5.85 12.96 6.37
CA PRO A 482 5.86 13.69 7.63
C PRO A 482 5.42 15.15 7.44
N ALA A 483 4.70 15.68 8.42
CA ALA A 483 4.05 16.98 8.29
C ALA A 483 5.05 18.14 8.17
N GLU A 484 6.24 18.00 8.74
CA GLU A 484 7.33 18.96 8.60
C GLU A 484 7.75 19.22 7.14
N HIS A 485 7.49 18.30 6.21
CA HIS A 485 7.87 18.46 4.80
C HIS A 485 6.83 19.19 3.96
N TYR A 486 5.65 19.50 4.51
CA TYR A 486 4.60 20.19 3.74
C TYR A 486 3.88 21.31 4.49
N GLN A 487 3.83 21.32 5.81
CA GLN A 487 3.02 22.30 6.55
C GLN A 487 3.43 23.74 6.28
N ASP A 488 4.73 24.06 6.33
CA ASP A 488 5.23 25.41 6.10
C ASP A 488 5.00 25.86 4.66
N ALA A 489 5.25 24.96 3.69
CA ALA A 489 5.00 25.22 2.29
C ALA A 489 3.51 25.53 2.03
N LEU A 490 2.59 24.69 2.53
CA LEU A 490 1.15 24.88 2.34
C LEU A 490 0.62 26.13 3.06
N THR A 491 1.13 26.43 4.26
CA THR A 491 0.72 27.61 5.03
C THR A 491 1.22 28.90 4.39
N GLY A 492 2.37 28.88 3.73
CA GLY A 492 3.00 30.03 3.09
C GLY A 492 2.61 30.25 1.63
N MET A 493 1.81 29.36 1.03
CA MET A 493 1.44 29.43 -0.39
C MET A 493 0.69 30.72 -0.70
N GLU A 494 1.27 31.48 -1.65
CA GLU A 494 0.63 32.61 -2.30
C GLU A 494 -0.02 32.14 -3.60
N ILE A 495 -1.20 32.66 -3.91
CA ILE A 495 -1.84 32.40 -5.19
C ILE A 495 -1.90 33.70 -5.98
N ASP A 496 -1.41 33.65 -7.21
CA ASP A 496 -1.45 34.76 -8.16
C ASP A 496 -2.38 34.41 -9.32
N PHE A 497 -3.38 35.25 -9.55
CA PHE A 497 -4.30 35.14 -10.67
C PHE A 497 -3.98 36.22 -11.69
N PHE A 498 -3.95 35.89 -12.98
CA PHE A 498 -3.82 36.94 -13.98
C PHE A 498 -5.14 37.72 -14.03
N THR A 499 -5.07 39.05 -13.99
CA THR A 499 -6.26 39.89 -13.99
C THR A 499 -6.00 41.06 -14.93
N GLY A 500 -6.46 40.91 -16.18
CA GLY A 500 -6.26 41.93 -17.20
C GLY A 500 -7.01 41.65 -18.51
N PRO A 501 -7.41 42.70 -19.24
CA PRO A 501 -7.25 44.11 -18.90
C PRO A 501 -8.34 44.60 -17.92
N VAL A 502 -7.93 45.26 -16.83
CA VAL A 502 -8.82 45.95 -15.89
C VAL A 502 -8.89 47.44 -16.25
N LEU A 503 -10.09 48.00 -16.31
CA LEU A 503 -10.30 49.44 -16.47
C LEU A 503 -10.35 50.12 -15.10
N ALA A 504 -9.35 50.94 -14.80
CA ALA A 504 -9.23 51.64 -13.53
C ALA A 504 -8.75 53.09 -13.69
N GLY A 505 -9.02 53.92 -12.67
CA GLY A 505 -8.52 55.28 -12.59
C GLY A 505 -7.01 55.37 -12.32
N PRO A 506 -6.46 56.59 -12.17
CA PRO A 506 -5.06 56.78 -11.79
C PRO A 506 -4.82 56.27 -10.35
N GLY A 507 -4.20 55.10 -10.20
CA GLY A 507 -3.92 54.47 -8.90
C GLY A 507 -4.10 52.95 -8.91
N THR A 508 -4.13 52.34 -7.72
CA THR A 508 -4.43 50.90 -7.56
C THR A 508 -5.87 50.61 -7.99
N PRO A 509 -6.14 49.56 -8.79
CA PRO A 509 -7.49 49.24 -9.23
C PRO A 509 -8.39 48.84 -8.06
N ALA A 510 -9.63 49.33 -8.06
CA ALA A 510 -10.65 48.94 -7.09
C ALA A 510 -11.48 47.80 -7.66
N LEU A 511 -11.17 46.58 -7.22
CA LEU A 511 -11.79 45.35 -7.71
C LEU A 511 -12.78 44.79 -6.67
N PRO A 512 -13.88 44.14 -7.11
CA PRO A 512 -14.76 43.42 -6.21
C PRO A 512 -14.05 42.15 -5.71
N LEU A 513 -13.67 42.13 -4.44
CA LEU A 513 -12.88 41.04 -3.85
C LEU A 513 -13.59 40.45 -2.63
N PRO A 514 -13.60 39.11 -2.48
CA PRO A 514 -14.17 38.47 -1.30
C PRO A 514 -13.30 38.71 -0.06
N ALA A 515 -13.96 38.81 1.10
CA ALA A 515 -13.29 38.91 2.38
C ALA A 515 -12.98 37.51 2.92
N GLU A 516 -11.72 37.08 2.79
CA GLU A 516 -11.24 35.78 3.27
C GLU A 516 -10.52 35.92 4.62
N PRO A 517 -11.01 35.29 5.71
CA PRO A 517 -10.38 35.38 7.02
C PRO A 517 -8.93 34.88 7.00
N GLY A 518 -8.00 35.71 7.46
CA GLY A 518 -6.58 35.35 7.54
C GLY A 518 -5.82 35.52 6.22
N TYR A 519 -6.41 36.18 5.21
CA TYR A 519 -5.76 36.48 3.94
C TYR A 519 -5.84 37.97 3.60
N ALA A 520 -4.86 38.46 2.84
CA ALA A 520 -4.82 39.81 2.32
C ALA A 520 -4.60 39.79 0.80
N TRP A 521 -5.30 40.68 0.10
CA TRP A 521 -5.20 40.84 -1.34
C TRP A 521 -4.16 41.90 -1.72
N PHE A 522 -3.49 41.67 -2.84
CA PHE A 522 -2.53 42.59 -3.42
C PHE A 522 -2.72 42.69 -4.93
N TRP A 523 -2.53 43.90 -5.46
CA TRP A 523 -2.34 44.15 -6.88
C TRP A 523 -0.86 44.11 -7.20
N VAL A 524 -0.47 43.18 -8.08
CA VAL A 524 0.91 43.05 -8.57
C VAL A 524 0.92 43.48 -10.04
N ALA A 525 1.70 44.51 -10.36
CA ALA A 525 1.80 44.99 -11.72
C ALA A 525 3.21 45.47 -12.03
N ARG A 526 3.54 45.43 -13.32
CA ARG A 526 4.82 45.91 -13.84
C ARG A 526 4.74 47.42 -14.06
N ASP A 527 5.62 48.17 -13.40
CA ASP A 527 5.84 49.60 -13.63
C ASP A 527 7.24 49.79 -14.23
N GLY A 528 7.28 49.97 -15.56
CA GLY A 528 8.53 49.93 -16.33
C GLY A 528 9.19 48.54 -16.29
N ASP A 529 10.38 48.44 -15.68
CA ASP A 529 11.12 47.18 -15.50
C ASP A 529 11.00 46.60 -14.08
N ALA A 530 10.31 47.30 -13.17
CA ALA A 530 10.13 46.85 -11.81
C ALA A 530 8.74 46.26 -11.58
N TRP A 531 8.67 45.20 -10.78
CA TRP A 531 7.41 44.70 -10.25
C TRP A 531 7.03 45.48 -9.01
N THR A 532 5.82 46.01 -9.00
CA THR A 532 5.24 46.75 -7.88
C THR A 532 4.09 45.95 -7.30
N ARG A 533 3.94 46.04 -5.98
CA ARG A 533 2.89 45.35 -5.21
C ARG A 533 2.20 46.35 -4.29
N ALA A 534 0.88 46.47 -4.42
CA ALA A 534 0.06 47.36 -3.61
C ALA A 534 -1.05 46.56 -2.91
N PRO A 535 -1.37 46.81 -1.62
CA PRO A 535 -2.47 46.14 -0.94
C PRO A 535 -3.82 46.53 -1.54
N LEU A 536 -4.78 45.61 -1.49
CA LEU A 536 -6.17 45.77 -1.92
C LEU A 536 -7.13 45.49 -0.76
N GLU A 537 -8.15 46.32 -0.62
CA GLU A 537 -9.19 46.14 0.40
C GLU A 537 -10.34 45.26 -0.16
N PRO A 538 -10.78 44.22 0.57
CA PRO A 538 -11.97 43.44 0.22
C PRO A 538 -13.25 44.30 0.22
N GLY A 539 -14.17 44.04 -0.71
CA GLY A 539 -15.42 44.79 -0.78
C GLY A 539 -16.03 44.82 -2.20
N PRO A 540 -17.20 45.47 -2.39
CA PRO A 540 -17.96 45.47 -3.64
C PRO A 540 -17.33 46.25 -4.82
N GLY A 541 -16.03 46.57 -4.78
CA GLY A 541 -15.36 47.43 -5.77
C GLY A 541 -15.75 48.92 -5.63
N ALA A 542 -15.20 49.77 -6.49
CA ALA A 542 -15.50 51.21 -6.43
C ALA A 542 -16.96 51.52 -6.83
N GLU A 543 -17.69 52.22 -5.97
CA GLU A 543 -19.05 52.72 -6.26
C GLU A 543 -19.09 53.86 -7.29
N GLN A 544 -17.93 54.45 -7.62
CA GLN A 544 -17.80 55.59 -8.54
C GLN A 544 -16.85 55.26 -9.69
N THR A 545 -17.33 55.44 -10.92
CA THR A 545 -16.52 55.29 -12.13
C THR A 545 -15.60 56.52 -12.27
N PRO A 546 -14.26 56.34 -12.39
CA PRO A 546 -13.34 57.47 -12.50
C PRO A 546 -13.50 58.21 -13.84
N ASP A 547 -13.23 59.52 -13.83
CA ASP A 547 -13.35 60.41 -14.99
C ASP A 547 -12.38 60.06 -16.14
N ILE A 548 -11.27 59.37 -15.82
CA ILE A 548 -10.26 58.90 -16.78
C ILE A 548 -9.98 57.42 -16.51
N LEU A 549 -10.13 56.58 -17.53
CA LEU A 549 -9.90 55.15 -17.46
C LEU A 549 -8.60 54.76 -18.15
N PHE A 550 -7.80 53.93 -17.48
CA PHE A 550 -6.62 53.27 -18.02
C PHE A 550 -6.87 51.77 -18.08
N ALA A 551 -6.50 51.13 -19.18
CA ALA A 551 -6.42 49.67 -19.25
C ALA A 551 -5.10 49.24 -18.60
N ARG A 552 -5.19 48.36 -17.58
CA ARG A 552 -4.03 47.83 -16.88
C ARG A 552 -4.11 46.31 -16.83
N ASP A 553 -3.01 45.68 -17.19
CA ASP A 553 -2.79 44.26 -16.95
C ASP A 553 -2.01 44.10 -15.65
N GLY A 554 -2.41 43.14 -14.83
CA GLY A 554 -1.74 42.83 -13.58
C GLY A 554 -2.15 41.47 -13.05
N TRP A 555 -1.72 41.18 -11.83
CA TRP A 555 -2.01 39.97 -11.11
C TRP A 555 -2.67 40.31 -9.78
N LEU A 556 -3.70 39.54 -9.44
CA LEU A 556 -4.26 39.52 -8.10
C LEU A 556 -3.52 38.47 -7.29
N ALA A 557 -2.83 38.89 -6.24
CA ALA A 557 -2.14 38.00 -5.33
C ALA A 557 -2.91 37.91 -4.01
N ILE A 558 -3.19 36.71 -3.53
CA ILE A 558 -3.75 36.46 -2.20
C ILE A 558 -2.70 35.77 -1.33
N ARG A 559 -2.46 36.34 -0.14
CA ARG A 559 -1.46 35.84 0.81
C ARG A 559 -2.04 35.61 2.20
N PRO A 560 -1.59 34.58 2.92
CA PRO A 560 -1.89 34.43 4.34
C PRO A 560 -1.33 35.61 5.13
N THR A 561 -2.16 36.23 5.96
CA THR A 561 -1.71 37.22 6.95
C THR A 561 -1.08 36.46 8.12
N SER A 562 0.19 36.73 8.43
CA SER A 562 0.86 36.08 9.57
C SER A 562 0.05 36.30 10.86
N PRO A 563 -0.10 35.28 11.72
CA PRO A 563 -0.73 35.45 13.03
C PRO A 563 0.22 36.26 13.93
N GLY A 564 0.12 37.58 13.86
CA GLY A 564 0.91 38.49 14.67
C GLY A 564 1.56 39.62 13.87
N ALA A 565 0.77 40.60 13.46
CA ALA A 565 1.20 41.98 13.41
C ALA A 565 0.04 42.84 13.93
N PRO A 566 0.25 43.65 14.99
CA PRO A 566 -0.80 44.52 15.53
C PRO A 566 -1.26 45.59 14.54
#